data_AF-X8J3D8-F1
#
_entry.id   AF-X8J3D8-F1
#
_cell.length_a   1.000
_cell.length_b   1.000
_cell.length_c   1.000
_cell.angle_alpha   90.00
_cell.angle_beta   90.00
_cell.angle_gamma   90.00
#
_symmetry.space_group_name_H-M   'P 1'
#
loop_
_entity.id
_entity.type
_entity.pdbx_description
1 polymer ?
#
loop_
_entity_poly.entity_id
_entity_poly.type
_entity_poly.pdbx_seq_one_letter_code
_entity_poly.pdbx_strand_id
1 'polypeptide(L)'
;MSALPIIPTIVGSPADLSTMDYTNAYRHDTAFMHNTLIRAFNQIGVKVMKILPSEMADFASYVDAFCETLRRHCEGENTIIFPRISVHTSLNGQDNTILLTYLERIEQWVREAIPLPEKADPTELMAAMEAMTLVFSKNMHEQPNHMSPSALQLTLSGPELRTLVNDDIAWIARNSRMEYFLPFLVLHHDSRTNETWPGLPEEAKKALPALVAAHSACWRYAPFTLDG
;
A
#
# COMPACT_ATOMS: atom_id res chain seq x y z
N MET A 1 11.91 9.50 13.18
CA MET A 1 10.98 8.35 13.05
C MET A 1 11.67 6.98 13.11
N SER A 2 11.17 6.07 13.94
CA SER A 2 11.61 4.64 13.96
C SER A 2 10.92 3.86 12.84
N ALA A 3 11.60 2.85 12.29
CA ALA A 3 11.00 1.96 11.29
C ALA A 3 9.86 1.14 11.91
N LEU A 4 8.73 1.09 11.21
CA LEU A 4 7.60 0.25 11.58
C LEU A 4 7.91 -1.22 11.24
N PRO A 5 7.49 -2.18 12.09
CA PRO A 5 7.66 -3.59 11.80
C PRO A 5 6.81 -4.02 10.60
N ILE A 6 7.28 -5.05 9.89
CA ILE A 6 6.53 -5.71 8.82
C ILE A 6 5.57 -6.71 9.45
N ILE A 7 4.35 -6.83 8.92
CA ILE A 7 3.34 -7.79 9.37
C ILE A 7 3.80 -9.20 8.99
N PRO A 8 3.81 -10.17 9.95
CA PRO A 8 4.11 -11.55 9.63
C PRO A 8 3.18 -12.10 8.55
N THR A 9 3.77 -12.69 7.51
CA THR A 9 3.05 -13.34 6.41
C THR A 9 3.32 -14.85 6.46
N ILE A 10 2.56 -15.63 5.69
CA ILE A 10 2.77 -17.08 5.60
C ILE A 10 4.08 -17.36 4.84
N VAL A 11 5.16 -17.70 5.55
CA VAL A 11 6.46 -18.03 4.94
C VAL A 11 6.57 -19.53 4.74
N GLY A 12 7.02 -19.96 3.56
CA GLY A 12 7.31 -21.38 3.27
C GLY A 12 6.08 -22.28 3.18
N SER A 13 4.88 -21.71 3.06
CA SER A 13 3.68 -22.47 2.73
C SER A 13 3.70 -22.81 1.23
N PRO A 14 3.56 -24.07 0.81
CA PRO A 14 3.44 -24.43 -0.60
C PRO A 14 2.09 -24.00 -1.21
N ALA A 15 1.18 -23.44 -0.41
CA ALA A 15 -0.13 -23.04 -0.87
C ALA A 15 -0.08 -21.61 -1.44
N ASP A 16 -0.27 -21.51 -2.75
CA ASP A 16 -0.65 -20.29 -3.45
C ASP A 16 -1.98 -19.77 -2.87
N LEU A 17 -2.05 -18.48 -2.48
CA LEU A 17 -3.29 -17.86 -1.97
C LEU A 17 -4.46 -17.98 -2.98
N SER A 18 -4.16 -18.13 -4.28
CA SER A 18 -5.17 -18.38 -5.31
C SER A 18 -5.90 -19.72 -5.12
N THR A 19 -5.27 -20.69 -4.46
CA THR A 19 -5.79 -22.06 -4.24
C THR A 19 -6.45 -22.27 -2.88
N MET A 20 -6.24 -21.34 -1.93
CA MET A 20 -6.84 -21.41 -0.60
C MET A 20 -8.31 -20.97 -0.61
N ASP A 21 -9.10 -21.49 0.34
CA ASP A 21 -10.39 -20.91 0.66
C ASP A 21 -10.18 -19.43 1.07
N TYR A 22 -10.89 -18.53 0.39
CA TYR A 22 -10.52 -17.12 0.45
C TYR A 22 -10.84 -16.47 1.81
N THR A 23 -11.73 -17.06 2.61
CA THR A 23 -11.94 -16.60 3.99
C THR A 23 -10.73 -16.84 4.89
N ASN A 24 -9.84 -17.78 4.51
CA ASN A 24 -8.55 -17.99 5.15
C ASN A 24 -7.43 -17.18 4.49
N ALA A 25 -7.50 -16.99 3.17
CA ALA A 25 -6.47 -16.29 2.40
C ALA A 25 -6.49 -14.76 2.62
N TYR A 26 -7.67 -14.15 2.78
CA TYR A 26 -7.83 -12.70 2.68
C TYR A 26 -6.97 -11.91 3.67
N ARG A 27 -6.86 -12.36 4.93
CA ARG A 27 -5.98 -11.72 5.92
C ARG A 27 -4.51 -11.65 5.49
N HIS A 28 -4.05 -12.64 4.72
CA HIS A 28 -2.68 -12.69 4.23
C HIS A 28 -2.50 -11.79 3.02
N ASP A 29 -3.50 -11.76 2.13
CA ASP A 29 -3.54 -10.84 1.00
C ASP A 29 -3.48 -9.36 1.45
N THR A 30 -4.32 -8.99 2.43
CA THR A 30 -4.27 -7.67 3.08
C THR A 30 -2.90 -7.40 3.72
N ALA A 31 -2.32 -8.38 4.43
CA ALA A 31 -0.99 -8.22 5.02
C ALA A 31 0.10 -7.99 3.97
N PHE A 32 0.01 -8.59 2.79
CA PHE A 32 0.95 -8.32 1.69
C PHE A 32 0.85 -6.89 1.21
N MET A 33 -0.36 -6.41 0.91
CA MET A 33 -0.58 -5.04 0.49
C MET A 33 -0.09 -4.05 1.56
N HIS A 34 -0.45 -4.27 2.83
CA HIS A 34 -0.02 -3.43 3.94
C HIS A 34 1.50 -3.40 4.10
N ASN A 35 2.18 -4.52 3.87
CA ASN A 35 3.64 -4.57 3.92
C ASN A 35 4.29 -3.76 2.80
N THR A 36 3.68 -3.62 1.62
CA THR A 36 4.17 -2.69 0.58
C THR A 36 4.11 -1.24 1.06
N LEU A 37 2.97 -0.84 1.66
CA LEU A 37 2.74 0.50 2.22
C LEU A 37 3.69 0.79 3.39
N ILE A 38 3.87 -0.16 4.31
CA ILE A 38 4.80 -0.02 5.45
C ILE A 38 6.23 0.18 4.95
N ARG A 39 6.68 -0.59 3.95
CA ARG A 39 8.03 -0.43 3.40
C ARG A 39 8.23 0.93 2.75
N ALA A 40 7.25 1.41 1.97
CA ALA A 40 7.31 2.76 1.40
C ALA A 40 7.39 3.83 2.49
N PHE A 41 6.51 3.75 3.50
CA PHE A 41 6.51 4.66 4.65
C PHE A 41 7.86 4.68 5.38
N ASN A 42 8.43 3.50 5.65
CA ASN A 42 9.75 3.39 6.26
C ASN A 42 10.86 3.99 5.38
N GLN A 43 10.82 3.75 4.06
CA GLN A 43 11.81 4.29 3.13
C GLN A 43 11.78 5.81 3.09
N ILE A 44 10.58 6.42 3.02
CA ILE A 44 10.43 7.88 3.05
C ILE A 44 11.06 8.43 4.35
N GLY A 45 10.76 7.82 5.50
CA GLY A 45 11.29 8.26 6.79
C GLY A 45 12.81 8.14 6.91
N VAL A 46 13.43 7.13 6.29
CA VAL A 46 14.90 6.95 6.28
C VAL A 46 15.59 7.97 5.36
N LYS A 47 14.91 8.39 4.28
CA LYS A 47 15.49 9.19 3.20
C LYS A 47 15.25 10.68 3.36
N VAL A 48 14.10 11.11 3.89
CA VAL A 48 13.64 12.50 3.84
C VAL A 48 14.70 13.53 4.27
N MET A 49 15.42 13.29 5.37
CA MET A 49 16.46 14.23 5.86
C MET A 49 17.81 14.15 5.13
N LYS A 50 17.94 13.27 4.14
CA LYS A 50 19.19 12.97 3.41
C LYS A 50 19.09 13.30 1.92
N ILE A 51 17.93 13.77 1.46
CA ILE A 51 17.69 14.11 0.05
C ILE A 51 18.47 15.37 -0.31
N LEU A 52 19.18 15.34 -1.43
CA LEU A 52 19.83 16.53 -1.96
C LEU A 52 18.80 17.46 -2.62
N PRO A 53 19.02 18.78 -2.65
CA PRO A 53 18.09 19.70 -3.31
C PRO A 53 17.79 19.35 -4.78
N SER A 54 18.79 18.86 -5.51
CA SER A 54 18.63 18.42 -6.92
C SER A 54 17.77 17.17 -7.09
N GLU A 55 17.49 16.44 -6.01
CA GLU A 55 16.76 15.17 -6.01
C GLU A 55 15.34 15.32 -5.46
N MET A 56 15.00 16.51 -4.96
CA MET A 56 13.77 16.77 -4.22
C MET A 56 12.51 16.53 -5.06
N ALA A 57 12.49 16.94 -6.33
CA ALA A 57 11.34 16.73 -7.21
C ALA A 57 11.07 15.23 -7.45
N ASP A 58 12.14 14.44 -7.65
CA ASP A 58 12.03 13.00 -7.83
C ASP A 58 11.54 12.33 -6.53
N PHE A 59 12.07 12.77 -5.39
CA PHE A 59 11.67 12.25 -4.09
C PHE A 59 10.21 12.60 -3.77
N ALA A 60 9.78 13.83 -4.06
CA ALA A 60 8.39 14.24 -3.91
C ALA A 60 7.45 13.41 -4.81
N SER A 61 7.89 13.06 -6.03
CA SER A 61 7.14 12.15 -6.91
C SER A 61 7.03 10.73 -6.35
N TYR A 62 8.05 10.25 -5.64
CA TYR A 62 7.99 8.97 -4.92
C TYR A 62 7.04 9.01 -3.71
N VAL A 63 7.05 10.11 -2.95
CA VAL A 63 6.09 10.34 -1.86
C VAL A 63 4.65 10.44 -2.42
N ASP A 64 4.46 11.07 -3.58
CA ASP A 64 3.17 11.13 -4.28
C ASP A 64 2.62 9.74 -4.62
N ALA A 65 3.46 8.85 -5.16
CA ALA A 65 3.07 7.48 -5.46
C ALA A 65 2.64 6.70 -4.20
N PHE A 66 3.31 6.92 -3.06
CA PHE A 66 2.89 6.37 -1.77
C PHE A 66 1.53 6.93 -1.34
N CYS A 67 1.35 8.25 -1.38
CA CYS A 67 0.10 8.90 -0.96
C CYS A 67 -1.08 8.42 -1.80
N GLU A 68 -0.94 8.42 -3.12
CA GLU A 68 -1.98 7.93 -4.02
C GLU A 68 -2.31 6.47 -3.70
N THR A 69 -1.31 5.59 -3.60
CA THR A 69 -1.55 4.16 -3.38
C THR A 69 -2.26 3.93 -2.03
N LEU A 70 -1.81 4.58 -0.96
CA LEU A 70 -2.45 4.51 0.35
C LEU A 70 -3.88 5.03 0.30
N ARG A 71 -4.10 6.17 -0.36
CA ARG A 71 -5.43 6.76 -0.50
C ARG A 71 -6.38 5.82 -1.21
N ARG A 72 -5.96 5.29 -2.36
CA ARG A 72 -6.77 4.40 -3.19
C ARG A 72 -7.08 3.08 -2.49
N HIS A 73 -6.12 2.51 -1.76
CA HIS A 73 -6.33 1.36 -0.87
C HIS A 73 -7.43 1.64 0.16
N CYS A 74 -7.31 2.72 0.92
CA CYS A 74 -8.29 3.07 1.95
C CYS A 74 -9.69 3.41 1.38
N GLU A 75 -9.75 4.13 0.26
CA GLU A 75 -11.00 4.50 -0.40
C GLU A 75 -11.70 3.27 -1.00
N GLY A 76 -10.95 2.34 -1.60
CA GLY A 76 -11.45 1.07 -2.12
C GLY A 76 -12.07 0.21 -1.03
N GLU A 77 -11.33 -0.01 0.07
CA GLU A 77 -11.83 -0.74 1.24
C GLU A 77 -13.12 -0.13 1.80
N ASN A 78 -13.15 1.20 1.97
CA ASN A 78 -14.33 1.90 2.50
C ASN A 78 -15.54 1.84 1.57
N THR A 79 -15.32 1.76 0.26
CA THR A 79 -16.38 1.79 -0.76
C THR A 79 -16.89 0.40 -1.10
N ILE A 80 -16.00 -0.59 -1.15
CA ILE A 80 -16.28 -1.92 -1.70
C ILE A 80 -16.29 -2.98 -0.57
N ILE A 81 -15.22 -3.06 0.21
CA ILE A 81 -15.01 -4.17 1.17
C ILE A 81 -15.85 -3.99 2.44
N PHE A 82 -15.58 -2.94 3.22
CA PHE A 82 -16.11 -2.75 4.57
C PHE A 82 -17.64 -2.66 4.64
N PRO A 83 -18.35 -2.04 3.68
CA PRO A 83 -19.82 -2.07 3.68
C PRO A 83 -20.39 -3.49 3.65
N ARG A 84 -19.63 -4.47 3.11
CA ARG A 84 -20.06 -5.86 3.02
C ARG A 84 -19.66 -6.69 4.23
N ILE A 85 -18.54 -6.41 4.90
CA ILE A 85 -18.04 -7.25 6.01
C ILE A 85 -18.21 -6.63 7.41
N SER A 86 -18.57 -5.35 7.51
CA SER A 86 -18.70 -4.61 8.79
C SER A 86 -19.78 -5.13 9.73
N VAL A 87 -20.72 -5.95 9.25
CA VAL A 87 -21.79 -6.52 10.09
C VAL A 87 -21.22 -7.49 11.14
N HIS A 88 -20.16 -8.23 10.78
CA HIS A 88 -19.56 -9.26 11.62
C HIS A 88 -18.07 -9.05 11.87
N THR A 89 -17.50 -7.93 11.43
CA THR A 89 -16.14 -7.49 11.72
C THR A 89 -16.17 -6.11 12.35
N SER A 90 -15.12 -5.71 13.06
CA SER A 90 -14.97 -4.32 13.54
C SER A 90 -14.55 -3.32 12.45
N LEU A 91 -14.45 -3.77 11.19
CA LEU A 91 -13.96 -2.98 10.07
C LEU A 91 -15.10 -2.17 9.46
N ASN A 92 -15.23 -0.92 9.87
CA ASN A 92 -16.29 0.00 9.45
C ASN A 92 -15.79 1.22 8.66
N GLY A 93 -14.49 1.27 8.33
CA GLY A 93 -13.86 2.35 7.58
C GLY A 93 -13.53 3.62 8.36
N GLN A 94 -13.84 3.69 9.67
CA GLN A 94 -13.48 4.86 10.49
C GLN A 94 -11.98 5.03 10.62
N ASP A 95 -11.23 3.95 10.87
CA ASP A 95 -9.75 4.02 10.96
C ASP A 95 -9.12 4.46 9.64
N ASN A 96 -9.64 4.01 8.48
CA ASN A 96 -9.25 4.51 7.16
C ASN A 96 -9.54 6.00 7.00
N THR A 97 -10.75 6.44 7.39
CA THR A 97 -11.13 7.85 7.31
C THR A 97 -10.19 8.72 8.15
N ILE A 98 -9.88 8.30 9.37
CA ILE A 98 -8.92 9.01 10.24
C ILE A 98 -7.55 9.04 9.59
N LEU A 99 -7.04 7.91 9.10
CA LEU A 99 -5.75 7.85 8.42
C LEU A 99 -5.65 8.83 7.23
N LEU A 100 -6.70 8.91 6.41
CA LEU A 100 -6.73 9.82 5.27
C LEU A 100 -6.63 11.31 5.68
N THR A 101 -7.14 11.71 6.84
CA THR A 101 -6.98 13.09 7.33
C THR A 101 -5.52 13.44 7.66
N TYR A 102 -4.74 12.48 8.16
CA TYR A 102 -3.31 12.68 8.37
C TYR A 102 -2.54 12.67 7.04
N LEU A 103 -2.96 11.85 6.09
CA LEU A 103 -2.35 11.74 4.76
C LEU A 103 -2.44 13.07 3.98
N GLU A 104 -3.53 13.83 4.14
CA GLU A 104 -3.73 15.13 3.49
C GLU A 104 -2.57 16.11 3.72
N ARG A 105 -1.93 16.05 4.90
CA ARG A 105 -0.77 16.91 5.20
C ARG A 105 0.46 16.53 4.38
N ILE A 106 0.69 15.22 4.18
CA ILE A 106 1.78 14.73 3.33
C ILE A 106 1.50 15.06 1.87
N GLU A 107 0.27 14.89 1.42
CA GLU A 107 -0.14 15.27 0.07
C GLU A 107 -0.02 16.78 -0.18
N GLN A 108 -0.32 17.61 0.82
CA GLN A 108 -0.11 19.05 0.70
C GLN A 108 1.36 19.37 0.50
N TRP A 109 2.26 18.74 1.28
CA TRP A 109 3.69 18.87 1.08
C TRP A 109 4.12 18.45 -0.33
N VAL A 110 3.60 17.34 -0.85
CA VAL A 110 3.87 16.87 -2.22
C VAL A 110 3.43 17.89 -3.26
N ARG A 111 2.20 18.43 -3.13
CA ARG A 111 1.64 19.44 -4.05
C ARG A 111 2.49 20.70 -4.13
N GLU A 112 3.18 21.05 -3.05
CA GLU A 112 4.07 22.21 -2.98
C GLU A 112 5.49 21.87 -3.46
N ALA A 113 6.01 20.70 -3.08
CA ALA A 113 7.38 20.28 -3.34
C ALA A 113 7.64 19.91 -4.80
N ILE A 114 6.67 19.34 -5.52
CA ILE A 114 6.83 19.00 -6.95
C ILE A 114 7.07 20.24 -7.83
N PRO A 115 6.23 21.29 -7.78
CA PRO A 115 6.43 22.47 -8.63
C PRO A 115 7.54 23.40 -8.14
N LEU A 116 7.88 23.37 -6.85
CA LEU A 116 8.88 24.26 -6.22
C LEU A 116 9.85 23.47 -5.32
N PRO A 117 10.64 22.53 -5.87
CA PRO A 117 11.49 21.62 -5.09
C PRO A 117 12.54 22.34 -4.25
N GLU A 118 13.01 23.51 -4.68
CA GLU A 118 13.98 24.32 -3.93
C GLU A 118 13.42 24.95 -2.65
N LYS A 119 12.08 24.99 -2.51
CA LYS A 119 11.39 25.52 -1.33
C LYS A 119 10.85 24.42 -0.42
N ALA A 120 10.87 23.17 -0.85
CA ALA A 120 10.37 22.06 -0.06
C ALA A 120 11.20 21.90 1.22
N ASP A 121 10.53 21.86 2.37
CA ASP A 121 11.17 21.62 3.66
C ASP A 121 11.03 20.14 4.05
N PRO A 122 12.13 19.36 4.09
CA PRO A 122 12.09 17.97 4.54
C PRO A 122 11.63 17.80 5.99
N THR A 123 11.82 18.83 6.84
CA THR A 123 11.39 18.77 8.24
C THR A 123 9.86 18.81 8.37
N GLU A 124 9.17 19.50 7.47
CA GLU A 124 7.71 19.51 7.41
C GLU A 124 7.14 18.15 7.03
N LEU A 125 7.75 17.49 6.02
CA LEU A 125 7.39 16.12 5.65
C LEU A 125 7.64 15.14 6.81
N MET A 126 8.82 15.21 7.46
CA MET A 126 9.11 14.38 8.62
C MET A 126 8.08 14.58 9.73
N ALA A 127 7.73 15.83 10.05
CA ALA A 127 6.73 16.13 11.07
C ALA A 127 5.33 15.60 10.70
N ALA A 128 4.95 15.66 9.43
CA ALA A 128 3.68 15.09 8.94
C ALA A 128 3.67 13.56 9.06
N MET A 129 4.77 12.90 8.70
CA MET A 129 4.91 11.45 8.85
C MET A 129 4.89 11.02 10.33
N GLU A 130 5.60 11.73 11.20
CA GLU A 130 5.62 11.44 12.64
C GLU A 130 4.22 11.59 13.26
N ALA A 131 3.45 12.60 12.85
CA ALA A 131 2.06 12.76 13.26
C ALA A 131 1.16 11.59 12.78
N MET A 132 1.39 11.08 11.57
CA MET A 132 0.63 9.97 10.99
C MET A 132 1.02 8.60 11.56
N THR A 133 2.24 8.46 12.09
CA THR A 133 2.89 7.17 12.40
C THR A 133 2.01 6.24 13.26
N LEU A 134 1.43 6.76 14.35
CA LEU A 134 0.64 5.93 15.27
C LEU A 134 -0.63 5.40 14.59
N VAL A 135 -1.36 6.27 13.88
CA VAL A 135 -2.61 5.91 13.19
C VAL A 135 -2.32 4.95 12.04
N PHE A 136 -1.30 5.22 11.23
CA PHE A 136 -0.88 4.34 10.13
C PHE A 136 -0.46 2.97 10.66
N SER A 137 0.38 2.92 11.68
CA SER A 137 0.83 1.66 12.29
C SER A 137 -0.34 0.85 12.84
N LYS A 138 -1.24 1.48 13.60
CA LYS A 138 -2.45 0.84 14.13
C LYS A 138 -3.28 0.25 12.98
N ASN A 139 -3.60 1.08 11.98
CA ASN A 139 -4.46 0.68 10.88
C ASN A 139 -3.89 -0.51 10.10
N MET A 140 -2.61 -0.43 9.69
CA MET A 140 -1.97 -1.49 8.92
C MET A 140 -1.88 -2.82 9.70
N HIS A 141 -1.60 -2.77 11.01
CA HIS A 141 -1.37 -3.99 11.80
C HIS A 141 -2.64 -4.62 12.38
N GLU A 142 -3.64 -3.82 12.75
CA GLU A 142 -4.85 -4.33 13.40
C GLU A 142 -5.87 -4.86 12.40
N GLN A 143 -5.96 -4.24 11.22
CA GLN A 143 -6.94 -4.65 10.20
C GLN A 143 -6.89 -6.15 9.86
N PRO A 144 -5.73 -6.77 9.53
CA PRO A 144 -5.69 -8.21 9.24
C PRO A 144 -6.11 -9.10 10.42
N ASN A 145 -6.03 -8.60 11.66
CA ASN A 145 -6.46 -9.35 12.85
C ASN A 145 -7.98 -9.34 13.02
N HIS A 146 -8.66 -8.34 12.46
CA HIS A 146 -10.13 -8.26 12.45
C HIS A 146 -10.76 -9.09 11.33
N MET A 147 -9.97 -9.57 10.37
CA MET A 147 -10.37 -10.43 9.25
C MET A 147 -10.26 -11.92 9.59
N SER A 148 -10.76 -12.34 10.77
CA SER A 148 -10.72 -13.76 11.14
C SER A 148 -11.60 -14.60 10.20
N PRO A 149 -11.20 -15.83 9.81
CA PRO A 149 -12.00 -16.67 8.92
C PRO A 149 -13.41 -16.91 9.44
N SER A 150 -13.57 -17.13 10.74
CA SER A 150 -14.87 -17.32 11.38
C SER A 150 -15.78 -16.10 11.26
N ALA A 151 -15.25 -14.88 11.34
CA ALA A 151 -16.05 -13.65 11.19
C ALA A 151 -16.44 -13.43 9.72
N LEU A 152 -15.52 -13.67 8.78
CA LEU A 152 -15.76 -13.52 7.35
C LEU A 152 -16.82 -14.53 6.86
N GLN A 153 -16.74 -15.78 7.30
CA GLN A 153 -17.68 -16.84 6.94
C GLN A 153 -19.12 -16.61 7.42
N LEU A 154 -19.33 -15.79 8.45
CA LEU A 154 -20.68 -15.36 8.85
C LEU A 154 -21.32 -14.40 7.84
N THR A 155 -20.50 -13.78 6.98
CA THR A 155 -20.94 -12.73 6.06
C THR A 155 -20.93 -13.15 4.60
N LEU A 156 -19.86 -13.82 4.18
CA LEU A 156 -19.60 -14.20 2.78
C LEU A 156 -18.93 -15.58 2.73
N SER A 157 -19.26 -16.37 1.72
CA SER A 157 -18.47 -17.54 1.34
C SER A 157 -17.11 -17.13 0.76
N GLY A 158 -16.15 -18.06 0.70
CA GLY A 158 -14.84 -17.83 0.08
C GLY A 158 -14.94 -17.29 -1.36
N PRO A 159 -15.75 -17.89 -2.26
CA PRO A 159 -15.94 -17.37 -3.62
C PRO A 159 -16.54 -15.97 -3.68
N GLU A 160 -17.51 -15.64 -2.81
CA GLU A 160 -18.12 -14.31 -2.75
C GLU A 160 -17.11 -13.27 -2.26
N LEU A 161 -16.32 -13.58 -1.23
CA LEU A 161 -15.26 -12.70 -0.75
C LEU A 161 -14.18 -12.49 -1.82
N ARG A 162 -13.80 -13.54 -2.56
CA ARG A 162 -12.85 -13.42 -3.68
C ARG A 162 -13.38 -12.50 -4.77
N THR A 163 -14.67 -12.63 -5.11
CA THR A 163 -15.32 -11.75 -6.07
C THR A 163 -15.30 -10.30 -5.59
N LEU A 164 -15.63 -10.07 -4.32
CA LEU A 164 -15.63 -8.74 -3.72
C LEU A 164 -14.24 -8.08 -3.73
N VAL A 165 -13.18 -8.83 -3.43
CA VAL A 165 -11.80 -8.32 -3.46
C VAL A 165 -11.35 -8.07 -4.90
N ASN A 166 -11.74 -8.89 -5.86
CA ASN A 166 -11.48 -8.61 -7.27
C ASN A 166 -12.21 -7.33 -7.75
N ASP A 167 -13.43 -7.08 -7.26
CA ASP A 167 -14.16 -5.85 -7.55
C ASP A 167 -13.44 -4.61 -6.98
N ASP A 168 -12.86 -4.74 -5.78
CA ASP A 168 -12.03 -3.72 -5.15
C ASP A 168 -10.74 -3.45 -5.93
N ILE A 169 -9.99 -4.50 -6.29
CA ILE A 169 -8.79 -4.39 -7.14
C ILE A 169 -9.14 -3.70 -8.47
N ALA A 170 -10.27 -4.07 -9.09
CA ALA A 170 -10.72 -3.45 -10.33
C ALA A 170 -11.15 -1.99 -10.13
N TRP A 171 -11.73 -1.65 -8.98
CA TRP A 171 -12.02 -0.28 -8.60
C TRP A 171 -10.75 0.53 -8.41
N ILE A 172 -9.76 0.03 -7.67
CA ILE A 172 -8.45 0.67 -7.47
C ILE A 172 -7.79 0.91 -8.82
N ALA A 173 -7.74 -0.09 -9.69
CA ALA A 173 -7.12 0.03 -11.02
C ALA A 173 -7.79 1.11 -11.91
N ARG A 174 -9.11 1.30 -11.79
CA ARG A 174 -9.83 2.36 -12.54
C ARG A 174 -9.67 3.75 -11.94
N ASN A 175 -9.33 3.85 -10.66
CA ASN A 175 -9.25 5.12 -9.93
C ASN A 175 -7.81 5.54 -9.63
N SER A 176 -6.81 4.75 -10.02
CA SER A 176 -5.39 5.02 -9.79
C SER A 176 -4.66 5.33 -11.09
N ARG A 177 -3.59 6.11 -11.00
CA ARG A 177 -2.54 6.24 -12.01
C ARG A 177 -1.77 4.93 -12.06
N MET A 178 -2.12 4.06 -13.01
CA MET A 178 -1.52 2.73 -13.16
C MET A 178 -0.02 2.78 -13.38
N GLU A 179 0.50 3.89 -13.92
CA GLU A 179 1.93 4.19 -14.04
C GLU A 179 2.67 4.30 -12.69
N TYR A 180 1.96 4.60 -11.60
CA TYR A 180 2.50 4.60 -10.25
C TYR A 180 2.09 3.36 -9.46
N PHE A 181 0.81 3.00 -9.50
CA PHE A 181 0.28 1.90 -8.69
C PHE A 181 0.98 0.57 -8.98
N LEU A 182 1.13 0.20 -10.25
CA LEU A 182 1.69 -1.11 -10.59
C LEU A 182 3.19 -1.23 -10.24
N PRO A 183 4.07 -0.28 -10.61
CA PRO A 183 5.44 -0.29 -10.11
C PRO A 183 5.54 -0.22 -8.58
N PHE A 184 4.68 0.55 -7.92
CA PHE A 184 4.68 0.64 -6.46
C PHE A 184 4.48 -0.73 -5.82
N LEU A 185 3.46 -1.50 -6.26
CA LEU A 185 3.19 -2.83 -5.72
C LEU A 185 4.40 -3.76 -5.84
N VAL A 186 5.07 -3.76 -6.99
CA VAL A 186 6.19 -4.68 -7.26
C VAL A 186 7.46 -4.24 -6.53
N LEU A 187 7.83 -2.97 -6.63
CA LEU A 187 9.10 -2.47 -6.09
C LEU A 187 9.10 -2.35 -4.56
N HIS A 188 7.96 -2.58 -3.90
CA HIS A 188 7.80 -2.63 -2.45
C HIS A 188 7.43 -4.03 -1.93
N HIS A 189 7.42 -5.04 -2.80
CA HIS A 189 7.21 -6.42 -2.43
C HIS A 189 8.53 -7.20 -2.46
N ASP A 190 8.88 -7.86 -1.35
CA ASP A 190 10.06 -8.72 -1.29
C ASP A 190 9.68 -10.12 -1.78
N SER A 191 9.91 -10.38 -3.08
CA SER A 191 9.60 -11.63 -3.75
C SER A 191 10.25 -12.86 -3.11
N ARG A 192 11.38 -12.68 -2.42
CA ARG A 192 12.11 -13.78 -1.75
C ARG A 192 11.45 -14.19 -0.45
N THR A 193 10.70 -13.28 0.17
CA THR A 193 10.06 -13.54 1.47
C THR A 193 8.66 -14.10 1.32
N ASN A 194 8.06 -14.04 0.11
CA ASN A 194 6.74 -14.62 -0.08
C ASN A 194 6.29 -14.93 -1.51
N GLU A 195 6.60 -16.15 -1.98
CA GLU A 195 6.13 -16.69 -3.26
C GLU A 195 4.60 -16.90 -3.34
N THR A 196 3.87 -16.75 -2.23
CA THR A 196 2.43 -17.08 -2.16
C THR A 196 1.48 -15.95 -2.54
N TRP A 197 1.98 -14.71 -2.68
CA TRP A 197 1.13 -13.59 -3.12
C TRP A 197 0.80 -13.76 -4.62
N PRO A 198 -0.45 -13.58 -5.05
CA PRO A 198 -0.82 -13.82 -6.44
C PRO A 198 0.06 -13.02 -7.41
N GLY A 199 0.61 -13.73 -8.38
CA GLY A 199 1.41 -13.11 -9.43
C GLY A 199 0.59 -12.11 -10.25
N LEU A 200 1.27 -11.13 -10.82
CA LEU A 200 0.64 -10.18 -11.74
C LEU A 200 0.07 -10.88 -12.99
N PRO A 201 -1.02 -10.37 -13.58
CA PRO A 201 -1.43 -10.75 -14.93
C PRO A 201 -0.30 -10.54 -15.96
N GLU A 202 -0.28 -11.32 -17.04
CA GLU A 202 0.79 -11.29 -18.05
C GLU A 202 0.90 -9.92 -18.73
N GLU A 203 -0.22 -9.24 -18.95
CA GLU A 203 -0.26 -7.89 -19.51
C GLU A 203 0.45 -6.89 -18.58
N ALA A 204 0.21 -7.01 -17.27
CA ALA A 204 0.86 -6.18 -16.26
C ALA A 204 2.37 -6.46 -16.20
N LYS A 205 2.77 -7.74 -16.22
CA LYS A 205 4.20 -8.12 -16.28
C LYS A 205 4.91 -7.53 -17.50
N LYS A 206 4.26 -7.54 -18.67
CA LYS A 206 4.82 -6.99 -19.92
C LYS A 206 4.93 -5.46 -19.88
N ALA A 207 3.97 -4.77 -19.27
CA ALA A 207 3.97 -3.31 -19.18
C ALA A 207 4.99 -2.79 -18.15
N LEU A 208 5.21 -3.54 -17.08
CA LEU A 208 5.96 -3.11 -15.90
C LEU A 208 7.37 -2.54 -16.19
N PRO A 209 8.24 -3.16 -17.03
CA PRO A 209 9.55 -2.59 -17.33
C PRO A 209 9.49 -1.19 -17.94
N ALA A 210 8.52 -0.93 -18.82
CA ALA A 210 8.34 0.37 -19.45
C ALA A 210 7.83 1.42 -18.44
N LEU A 211 6.92 1.02 -17.54
CA LEU A 211 6.41 1.91 -16.48
C LEU A 211 7.50 2.29 -15.48
N VAL A 212 8.35 1.33 -15.08
CA VAL A 212 9.51 1.60 -14.21
C VAL A 212 10.51 2.51 -14.91
N ALA A 213 10.80 2.26 -16.20
CA ALA A 213 11.73 3.11 -16.95
C ALA A 213 11.22 4.55 -17.11
N ALA A 214 9.91 4.74 -17.33
CA ALA A 214 9.31 6.06 -17.51
C ALA A 214 9.45 6.97 -16.27
N HIS A 215 9.58 6.39 -15.08
CA HIS A 215 9.70 7.12 -13.81
C HIS A 215 10.91 6.66 -12.99
N SER A 216 12.01 6.28 -13.65
CA SER A 216 13.19 5.68 -13.00
C SER A 216 13.80 6.56 -11.90
N ALA A 217 13.73 7.88 -12.05
CA ALA A 217 14.23 8.84 -11.07
C ALA A 217 13.42 8.82 -9.76
N CYS A 218 12.12 8.54 -9.83
CA CYS A 218 11.24 8.29 -8.69
C CYS A 218 11.51 6.90 -8.07
N TRP A 219 11.58 5.87 -8.90
CA TRP A 219 11.68 4.48 -8.42
C TRP A 219 13.03 4.12 -7.78
N ARG A 220 14.07 4.95 -7.92
CA ARG A 220 15.35 4.75 -7.22
C ARG A 220 15.24 4.79 -5.68
N TYR A 221 14.13 5.29 -5.14
CA TYR A 221 13.86 5.31 -3.70
C TYR A 221 13.13 4.06 -3.19
N ALA A 222 12.62 3.23 -4.10
CA ALA A 222 11.95 2.00 -3.72
C ALA A 222 12.95 1.01 -3.07
N PRO A 223 12.47 0.13 -2.17
CA PRO A 223 13.34 -0.81 -1.47
C PRO A 223 13.88 -1.94 -2.35
N PHE A 224 13.20 -2.26 -3.45
CA PHE A 224 13.54 -3.37 -4.34
C PHE A 224 13.63 -2.94 -5.80
N THR A 225 14.18 -3.84 -6.62
CA THR A 225 14.21 -3.70 -8.08
C THR A 225 13.29 -4.75 -8.72
N LEU A 226 13.17 -4.75 -10.05
CA LEU A 226 12.38 -5.77 -10.76
C LEU A 226 12.91 -7.19 -10.58
N ASP A 227 14.17 -7.35 -10.21
CA ASP A 227 14.81 -8.66 -9.97
C ASP A 227 14.60 -9.18 -8.54
N GLY A 228 13.95 -8.40 -7.66
CA GLY A 228 13.82 -8.68 -6.22
C GLY A 228 14.92 -8.03 -5.39
#